data_AF-A0A437C8V3-F1
#
_entry.id   AF-A0A437C8V3-F1
#
_cell.length_a   1.000
_cell.length_b   1.000
_cell.length_c   1.000
_cell.angle_alpha   90.00
_cell.angle_beta   90.00
_cell.angle_gamma   90.00
#
_symmetry.space_group_name_H-M   'P 1'
#
loop_
_entity.id
_entity.type
_entity.pdbx_description
1 polymer ?
#
loop_
_entity_poly.entity_id
_entity_poly.type
_entity_poly.pdbx_seq_one_letter_code
_entity_poly.pdbx_strand_id
1 'polypeptide(L)'
;MLCCSQKSNMSLFITDLAVSFLKSEEDALSQKGFEEIPVNLNKRAGGTPTYLWYKKGHDAAVTKIQLSFCEEMGKGLNEAKYTKIDKDLNQGTGGDQIYLWYNKGCSKYDFPIVDLFVTTVPEEESQLFNLGWERLACNLNRRSSGSRIYLWVRREQPFYISDITATINYEGDAQLFKEGYVRIDDNTNRGTSGANVFIFYRQSREGTPIIDLKIAVSNRAEDLTNESYEVVKVDLNQGTGGERLYLAFKRAPGNAIKTATLVIGKMYEMSYERAGIQVLKPQLNLGNDGVTLFLCTYK
;
A
#
# COMPACT_ATOMS: atom_id res chain seq x y z
N MET A 1 -13.52 -29.15 3.40
CA MET A 1 -13.73 -28.80 4.81
C MET A 1 -14.34 -27.41 4.83
N LEU A 2 -15.68 -27.34 4.90
CA LEU A 2 -16.42 -26.08 4.99
C LEU A 2 -16.33 -25.57 6.43
N CYS A 3 -15.80 -24.37 6.65
CA CYS A 3 -16.03 -23.64 7.88
C CYS A 3 -15.94 -22.13 7.64
N CYS A 4 -17.11 -21.54 7.39
CA CYS A 4 -17.44 -20.20 7.85
C CYS A 4 -18.97 -20.10 7.83
N SER A 5 -19.61 -20.60 8.89
CA SER A 5 -21.02 -20.36 9.16
C SER A 5 -21.17 -19.93 10.61
N GLN A 6 -21.09 -18.61 10.82
CA GLN A 6 -21.78 -17.97 11.91
C GLN A 6 -22.50 -16.75 11.32
N LYS A 7 -23.82 -16.71 11.53
CA LYS A 7 -24.71 -15.64 11.10
C LYS A 7 -24.32 -14.33 11.80
N SER A 8 -23.59 -13.47 11.13
CA SER A 8 -23.61 -12.02 11.32
C SER A 8 -24.36 -11.40 10.15
N ASN A 9 -24.96 -10.22 10.35
CA ASN A 9 -25.62 -9.41 9.32
C ASN A 9 -24.76 -9.44 8.04
N MET A 10 -25.18 -10.13 6.97
CA MET A 10 -24.24 -10.63 5.94
C MET A 10 -23.57 -9.48 5.19
N SER A 11 -22.41 -9.04 5.70
CA SER A 11 -21.60 -8.01 5.09
C SER A 11 -21.13 -8.50 3.72
N LEU A 12 -21.42 -7.71 2.69
CA LEU A 12 -20.88 -7.93 1.37
C LEU A 12 -19.42 -7.47 1.37
N PHE A 13 -18.55 -8.32 0.85
CA PHE A 13 -17.13 -8.01 0.66
C PHE A 13 -16.83 -7.86 -0.82
N ILE A 14 -15.74 -7.20 -1.15
CA ILE A 14 -15.24 -7.19 -2.52
C ILE A 14 -14.75 -8.59 -2.83
N THR A 15 -15.36 -9.18 -3.86
CA THR A 15 -15.11 -10.54 -4.30
C THR A 15 -14.32 -10.55 -5.59
N ASP A 16 -14.53 -9.59 -6.50
CA ASP A 16 -13.80 -9.54 -7.77
C ASP A 16 -13.38 -8.12 -8.12
N LEU A 17 -12.31 -8.02 -8.91
CA LEU A 17 -11.77 -6.79 -9.45
C LEU A 17 -11.60 -6.93 -10.97
N ALA A 18 -11.88 -5.86 -11.70
CA ALA A 18 -11.70 -5.81 -13.15
C ALA A 18 -11.28 -4.40 -13.59
N VAL A 19 -10.75 -4.28 -14.80
CA VAL A 19 -10.35 -3.00 -15.39
C VAL A 19 -10.95 -2.90 -16.80
N SER A 20 -11.41 -1.72 -17.19
CA SER A 20 -11.91 -1.44 -18.54
C SER A 20 -11.10 -0.36 -19.23
N PHE A 21 -11.03 -0.46 -20.56
CA PHE A 21 -10.47 0.53 -21.49
C PHE A 21 -11.49 0.98 -22.55
N LEU A 22 -12.54 0.17 -22.77
CA LEU A 22 -13.52 0.36 -23.82
C LEU A 22 -14.93 0.30 -23.25
N LYS A 23 -15.84 1.06 -23.87
CA LYS A 23 -17.24 1.11 -23.44
C LYS A 23 -17.92 -0.27 -23.45
N SER A 24 -17.60 -1.11 -24.42
CA SER A 24 -18.13 -2.48 -24.51
C SER A 24 -17.72 -3.37 -23.32
N GLU A 25 -16.54 -3.12 -22.73
CA GLU A 25 -16.10 -3.83 -21.53
C GLU A 25 -16.86 -3.33 -20.29
N GLU A 26 -17.06 -2.03 -20.19
CA GLU A 26 -17.87 -1.40 -19.12
C GLU A 26 -19.30 -1.95 -19.13
N ASP A 27 -19.93 -2.01 -20.30
CA ASP A 27 -21.28 -2.55 -20.46
C ASP A 27 -21.35 -4.03 -20.06
N ALA A 28 -20.34 -4.82 -20.47
CA ALA A 28 -20.25 -6.23 -20.11
C ALA A 28 -19.99 -6.45 -18.61
N LEU A 29 -19.20 -5.59 -17.96
CA LEU A 29 -18.93 -5.64 -16.52
C LEU A 29 -20.17 -5.25 -15.72
N SER A 30 -20.86 -4.19 -16.13
CA SER A 30 -22.13 -3.75 -15.55
C SER A 30 -23.19 -4.85 -15.61
N GLN A 31 -23.35 -5.52 -16.76
CA GLN A 31 -24.26 -6.67 -16.91
C GLN A 31 -23.90 -7.86 -16.00
N LYS A 32 -22.63 -8.00 -15.60
CA LYS A 32 -22.16 -9.03 -14.66
C LYS A 32 -22.26 -8.61 -13.18
N GLY A 33 -22.80 -7.42 -12.91
CA GLY A 33 -22.99 -6.87 -11.58
C GLY A 33 -21.72 -6.29 -10.95
N PHE A 34 -20.76 -5.83 -11.76
CA PHE A 34 -19.64 -5.02 -11.27
C PHE A 34 -20.08 -3.56 -11.12
N GLU A 35 -19.54 -2.91 -10.10
CA GLU A 35 -19.64 -1.48 -9.84
C GLU A 35 -18.37 -0.77 -10.32
N GLU A 36 -18.53 0.29 -11.10
CA GLU A 36 -17.43 1.16 -11.54
C GLU A 36 -17.01 2.09 -10.40
N ILE A 37 -15.71 2.32 -10.25
CA ILE A 37 -15.21 3.52 -9.57
C ILE A 37 -15.15 4.63 -10.63
N PRO A 38 -16.00 5.68 -10.55
CA PRO A 38 -16.19 6.67 -11.62
C PRO A 38 -15.05 7.70 -11.67
N VAL A 39 -13.82 7.21 -11.72
CA VAL A 39 -12.58 8.00 -11.79
C VAL A 39 -11.71 7.40 -12.87
N ASN A 40 -11.40 8.20 -13.90
CA ASN A 40 -10.40 7.82 -14.88
C ASN A 40 -9.01 7.76 -14.22
N LEU A 41 -8.42 6.56 -14.16
CA LEU A 41 -7.15 6.29 -13.49
C LEU A 41 -5.94 6.97 -14.16
N ASN A 42 -6.07 7.42 -15.41
CA ASN A 42 -5.05 8.23 -16.09
C ASN A 42 -5.44 9.70 -16.29
N LYS A 43 -6.33 10.23 -15.43
CA LYS A 43 -6.77 11.63 -15.48
C LYS A 43 -5.61 12.61 -15.61
N ARG A 44 -5.64 13.41 -16.69
CA ARG A 44 -4.64 14.42 -17.09
C ARG A 44 -3.27 13.85 -17.52
N ALA A 45 -3.07 12.54 -17.54
CA ALA A 45 -1.86 11.92 -18.08
C ALA A 45 -1.93 11.67 -19.59
N GLY A 46 -3.13 11.77 -20.19
CA GLY A 46 -3.39 11.30 -21.55
C GLY A 46 -3.66 9.79 -21.55
N GLY A 47 -3.45 9.13 -22.69
CA GLY A 47 -3.60 7.67 -22.80
C GLY A 47 -5.05 7.19 -22.93
N THR A 48 -5.22 5.87 -22.80
CA THR A 48 -6.52 5.19 -22.96
C THR A 48 -7.33 5.30 -21.69
N PRO A 49 -8.50 5.96 -21.65
CA PRO A 49 -9.31 6.09 -20.43
C PRO A 49 -9.46 4.74 -19.73
N THR A 50 -9.11 4.70 -18.45
CA THR A 50 -9.00 3.46 -17.70
C THR A 50 -9.81 3.55 -16.42
N TYR A 51 -10.66 2.56 -16.16
CA TYR A 51 -11.52 2.53 -14.98
C TYR A 51 -11.35 1.22 -14.20
N LEU A 52 -11.38 1.32 -12.87
CA LEU A 52 -11.38 0.17 -11.97
C LEU A 52 -12.83 -0.20 -11.63
N TRP A 53 -13.10 -1.50 -11.65
CA TRP A 53 -14.38 -2.09 -11.34
C TRP A 53 -14.22 -3.09 -10.21
N TYR A 54 -15.24 -3.22 -9.38
CA TYR A 54 -15.29 -4.22 -8.32
C TYR A 54 -16.66 -4.87 -8.23
N LYS A 55 -16.73 -6.08 -7.68
CA LYS A 55 -17.99 -6.76 -7.40
C LYS A 55 -18.09 -7.10 -5.92
N LYS A 56 -19.21 -6.75 -5.31
CA LYS A 56 -19.53 -7.10 -3.92
C LYS A 56 -20.33 -8.40 -3.87
N GLY A 57 -20.03 -9.28 -2.91
CA GLY A 57 -20.64 -10.61 -2.83
C GLY A 57 -20.33 -11.35 -1.52
N HIS A 58 -20.73 -12.63 -1.50
CA HIS A 58 -20.48 -13.57 -0.39
C HIS A 58 -19.44 -14.65 -0.72
N ASP A 59 -18.86 -14.58 -1.92
CA ASP A 59 -17.77 -15.48 -2.34
C ASP A 59 -16.48 -15.16 -1.59
N ALA A 60 -15.40 -15.89 -1.90
CA ALA A 60 -14.08 -15.63 -1.33
C ALA A 60 -13.68 -14.16 -1.55
N ALA A 61 -13.52 -13.43 -0.44
CA ALA A 61 -13.21 -12.02 -0.45
C ALA A 61 -11.79 -11.77 -0.96
N VAL A 62 -11.60 -10.65 -1.65
CA VAL A 62 -10.29 -10.07 -1.86
C VAL A 62 -9.79 -9.54 -0.52
N THR A 63 -8.61 -9.99 -0.11
CA THR A 63 -8.02 -9.65 1.19
C THR A 63 -6.74 -8.86 1.05
N LYS A 64 -6.13 -8.78 -0.13
CA LYS A 64 -4.96 -7.91 -0.40
C LYS A 64 -5.03 -7.38 -1.83
N ILE A 65 -4.59 -6.14 -2.01
CA ILE A 65 -4.32 -5.52 -3.32
C ILE A 65 -2.87 -5.03 -3.29
N GLN A 66 -2.14 -5.29 -4.35
CA GLN A 66 -0.76 -4.84 -4.56
C GLN A 66 -0.63 -4.26 -5.96
N LEU A 67 0.31 -3.33 -6.14
CA LEU A 67 0.61 -2.69 -7.42
C LEU A 67 2.05 -3.02 -7.81
N SER A 68 2.28 -3.33 -9.08
CA SER A 68 3.62 -3.51 -9.65
C SER A 68 3.86 -2.52 -10.78
N PHE A 69 5.03 -1.89 -10.81
CA PHE A 69 5.45 -0.99 -11.89
C PHE A 69 6.73 -1.43 -12.61
N CYS A 70 7.21 -2.65 -12.31
CA CYS A 70 8.26 -3.34 -13.06
C CYS A 70 8.02 -4.86 -13.00
N GLU A 71 8.72 -5.62 -13.84
CA GLU A 71 8.57 -7.07 -13.95
C GLU A 71 8.97 -7.78 -12.64
N GLU A 72 10.05 -7.33 -12.00
CA GLU A 72 10.58 -7.96 -10.79
C GLU A 72 9.60 -7.89 -9.61
N MET A 73 8.89 -6.76 -9.45
CA MET A 73 7.80 -6.66 -8.48
C MET A 73 6.70 -7.68 -8.73
N GLY A 74 6.42 -8.00 -10.00
CA GLY A 74 5.40 -8.98 -10.40
C GLY A 74 5.83 -10.42 -10.14
N LYS A 75 7.13 -10.74 -10.19
CA LYS A 75 7.65 -12.10 -9.95
C LYS A 75 7.29 -12.61 -8.56
N GLY A 76 7.57 -11.82 -7.53
CA GLY A 76 7.25 -12.18 -6.13
C GLY A 76 5.74 -12.38 -5.90
N LEU A 77 4.91 -11.51 -6.48
CA LEU A 77 3.44 -11.59 -6.40
C LEU A 77 2.91 -12.86 -7.09
N ASN A 78 3.41 -13.17 -8.29
CA ASN A 78 3.05 -14.38 -9.05
C ASN A 78 3.46 -15.67 -8.31
N GLU A 79 4.68 -15.71 -7.76
CA GLU A 79 5.16 -16.84 -6.95
C GLU A 79 4.34 -17.03 -5.66
N ALA A 80 3.85 -15.94 -5.08
CA ALA A 80 2.93 -15.94 -3.94
C ALA A 80 1.45 -16.17 -4.34
N LYS A 81 1.17 -16.49 -5.61
CA LYS A 81 -0.17 -16.83 -6.12
C LYS A 81 -1.18 -15.68 -6.02
N TYR A 82 -0.71 -14.45 -6.16
CA TYR A 82 -1.60 -13.31 -6.43
C TYR A 82 -2.12 -13.41 -7.86
N THR A 83 -3.36 -12.96 -8.08
CA THR A 83 -3.97 -12.86 -9.39
C THR A 83 -3.67 -11.49 -9.99
N LYS A 84 -2.99 -11.47 -11.14
CA LYS A 84 -2.77 -10.26 -11.95
C LYS A 84 -4.03 -9.90 -12.72
N ILE A 85 -4.42 -8.64 -12.72
CA ILE A 85 -5.28 -8.09 -13.78
C ILE A 85 -4.36 -7.68 -14.92
N ASP A 86 -4.44 -8.38 -16.05
CA ASP A 86 -3.54 -8.17 -17.19
C ASP A 86 -3.95 -6.98 -18.06
N LYS A 87 -3.99 -5.80 -17.41
CA LYS A 87 -4.29 -4.50 -18.01
C LYS A 87 -3.40 -3.45 -17.36
N ASP A 88 -2.62 -2.76 -18.18
CA ASP A 88 -1.81 -1.62 -17.74
C ASP A 88 -2.73 -0.46 -17.33
N LEU A 89 -2.75 -0.13 -16.04
CA LEU A 89 -3.56 0.95 -15.50
C LEU A 89 -3.16 2.33 -16.04
N ASN A 90 -1.94 2.42 -16.58
CA ASN A 90 -1.33 3.64 -17.09
C ASN A 90 -1.19 3.60 -18.63
N GLN A 91 -1.99 2.76 -19.30
CA GLN A 91 -1.92 2.48 -20.74
C GLN A 91 -1.90 3.77 -21.58
N GLY A 92 -0.85 3.91 -22.40
CA GLY A 92 -0.73 5.00 -23.39
C GLY A 92 -0.36 6.37 -22.81
N THR A 93 -0.02 6.47 -21.53
CA THR A 93 0.39 7.75 -20.90
C THR A 93 1.88 8.07 -21.06
N GLY A 94 2.69 7.08 -21.45
CA GLY A 94 4.16 7.19 -21.49
C GLY A 94 4.84 7.10 -20.12
N GLY A 95 4.09 6.86 -19.03
CA GLY A 95 4.63 6.57 -17.70
C GLY A 95 5.01 5.10 -17.51
N ASP A 96 5.22 4.68 -16.27
CA ASP A 96 5.48 3.26 -15.97
C ASP A 96 4.23 2.42 -16.26
N GLN A 97 4.43 1.17 -16.70
CA GLN A 97 3.33 0.21 -16.81
C GLN A 97 2.92 -0.25 -15.40
N ILE A 98 1.67 -0.04 -15.02
CA ILE A 98 1.19 -0.35 -13.68
C ILE A 98 0.16 -1.47 -13.75
N TYR A 99 0.40 -2.56 -13.02
CA TYR A 99 -0.54 -3.68 -12.95
C TYR A 99 -1.08 -3.85 -11.53
N LEU A 100 -2.38 -4.13 -11.44
CA LEU A 100 -3.06 -4.49 -10.20
C LEU A 100 -2.98 -5.99 -9.96
N TRP A 101 -2.65 -6.36 -8.74
CA TRP A 101 -2.64 -7.73 -8.25
C TRP A 101 -3.53 -7.85 -7.04
N TYR A 102 -4.25 -8.97 -6.92
CA TYR A 102 -5.06 -9.23 -5.75
C TYR A 102 -4.90 -10.65 -5.24
N ASN A 103 -5.21 -10.86 -3.97
CA ASN A 103 -5.20 -12.17 -3.32
C ASN A 103 -6.50 -12.38 -2.55
N LYS A 104 -7.00 -13.62 -2.57
CA LYS A 104 -8.19 -14.08 -1.83
C LYS A 104 -7.76 -15.05 -0.72
N GLY A 105 -6.98 -14.55 0.23
CA GLY A 105 -6.41 -15.34 1.32
C GLY A 105 -7.44 -15.64 2.42
N CYS A 106 -7.14 -16.62 3.28
CA CYS A 106 -8.01 -17.01 4.40
C CYS A 106 -7.24 -17.25 5.71
N SER A 107 -6.00 -16.77 5.79
CA SER A 107 -5.20 -16.84 7.01
C SER A 107 -5.67 -15.81 8.05
N LYS A 108 -5.13 -15.88 9.27
CA LYS A 108 -5.36 -14.86 10.31
C LYS A 108 -4.78 -13.47 9.99
N TYR A 109 -4.05 -13.34 8.89
CA TYR A 109 -3.50 -12.10 8.37
C TYR A 109 -4.28 -11.58 7.15
N ASP A 110 -5.40 -12.24 6.80
CA ASP A 110 -6.23 -11.90 5.66
C ASP A 110 -7.54 -11.26 6.13
N PHE A 111 -7.66 -9.95 5.87
CA PHE A 111 -8.84 -9.18 6.23
C PHE A 111 -9.62 -8.79 4.96
N PRO A 112 -10.91 -9.17 4.86
CA PRO A 112 -11.73 -8.82 3.70
C PRO A 112 -11.73 -7.32 3.41
N ILE A 113 -11.52 -6.97 2.14
CA ILE A 113 -11.75 -5.60 1.67
C ILE A 113 -13.25 -5.43 1.47
N VAL A 114 -13.82 -4.43 2.14
CA VAL A 114 -15.24 -4.09 2.07
C VAL A 114 -15.52 -2.97 1.08
N ASP A 115 -14.51 -2.18 0.71
CA ASP A 115 -14.71 -1.01 -0.13
C ASP A 115 -13.43 -0.51 -0.81
N LEU A 116 -13.60 0.20 -1.93
CA LEU A 116 -12.54 0.88 -2.67
C LEU A 116 -12.88 2.35 -2.88
N PHE A 117 -11.84 3.17 -2.89
CA PHE A 117 -11.96 4.59 -3.23
C PHE A 117 -10.73 5.05 -3.99
N VAL A 118 -10.87 6.09 -4.82
CA VAL A 118 -9.77 6.65 -5.60
C VAL A 118 -9.72 8.16 -5.38
N THR A 119 -8.57 8.66 -4.95
CA THR A 119 -8.33 10.11 -4.83
C THR A 119 -7.60 10.63 -6.05
N THR A 120 -7.93 11.86 -6.46
CA THR A 120 -7.20 12.58 -7.53
C THR A 120 -6.61 13.92 -7.06
N VAL A 121 -6.87 14.29 -5.80
CA VAL A 121 -6.35 15.50 -5.15
C VAL A 121 -5.92 15.19 -3.71
N PRO A 122 -4.74 15.68 -3.26
CA PRO A 122 -4.19 15.42 -1.93
C PRO A 122 -5.10 15.82 -0.75
N GLU A 123 -5.87 16.89 -0.90
CA GLU A 123 -6.62 17.50 0.20
C GLU A 123 -7.73 16.57 0.72
N GLU A 124 -8.25 15.69 -0.14
CA GLU A 124 -9.27 14.68 0.20
C GLU A 124 -8.68 13.51 1.02
N GLU A 125 -7.38 13.24 0.88
CA GLU A 125 -6.74 12.03 1.39
C GLU A 125 -6.72 11.96 2.91
N SER A 126 -6.46 13.12 3.54
CA SER A 126 -6.16 13.18 4.96
C SER A 126 -7.35 12.78 5.84
N GLN A 127 -8.58 13.06 5.38
CA GLN A 127 -9.81 12.66 6.07
C GLN A 127 -10.10 11.16 5.94
N LEU A 128 -9.63 10.51 4.86
CA LEU A 128 -9.88 9.09 4.62
C LEU A 128 -9.22 8.20 5.68
N PHE A 129 -8.06 8.59 6.20
CA PHE A 129 -7.43 7.89 7.33
C PHE A 129 -8.34 7.87 8.57
N ASN A 130 -8.95 9.01 8.89
CA ASN A 130 -9.88 9.12 10.02
C ASN A 130 -11.17 8.31 9.84
N LEU A 131 -11.48 7.95 8.59
CA LEU A 131 -12.60 7.07 8.23
C LEU A 131 -12.19 5.60 8.09
N GLY A 132 -10.95 5.26 8.46
CA GLY A 132 -10.44 3.88 8.46
C GLY A 132 -10.04 3.34 7.08
N TRP A 133 -9.77 4.22 6.11
CA TRP A 133 -9.23 3.83 4.81
C TRP A 133 -7.70 3.72 4.84
N GLU A 134 -7.18 2.83 4.00
CA GLU A 134 -5.76 2.54 3.85
C GLU A 134 -5.32 2.90 2.43
N ARG A 135 -4.34 3.81 2.29
CA ARG A 135 -3.82 4.23 0.98
C ARG A 135 -2.73 3.29 0.47
N LEU A 136 -2.89 2.79 -0.76
CA LEU A 136 -1.80 2.14 -1.48
C LEU A 136 -0.77 3.19 -1.92
N ALA A 137 0.52 2.91 -1.73
CA ALA A 137 1.57 3.91 -1.90
C ALA A 137 1.87 4.30 -3.35
N CYS A 138 1.58 3.42 -4.31
CA CYS A 138 1.87 3.68 -5.71
C CYS A 138 0.93 4.75 -6.29
N ASN A 139 1.51 5.80 -6.90
CA ASN A 139 0.76 6.71 -7.75
C ASN A 139 0.39 6.01 -9.07
N LEU A 140 -0.89 5.87 -9.40
CA LEU A 140 -1.37 5.20 -10.62
C LEU A 140 -1.01 5.94 -11.91
N ASN A 141 -0.52 7.18 -11.82
CA ASN A 141 0.10 7.95 -12.91
C ASN A 141 1.61 8.05 -12.69
N ARG A 142 2.27 6.96 -12.26
CA ARG A 142 3.71 6.99 -11.97
C ARG A 142 4.50 7.34 -13.23
N ARG A 143 5.37 8.34 -13.11
CA ARG A 143 6.21 8.89 -14.20
C ARG A 143 5.45 9.37 -15.44
N SER A 144 4.15 9.64 -15.33
CA SER A 144 3.40 10.40 -16.33
C SER A 144 3.14 11.83 -15.85
N SER A 145 2.75 12.73 -16.75
CA SER A 145 2.49 14.15 -16.45
C SER A 145 1.10 14.44 -15.84
N GLY A 146 0.38 13.40 -15.42
CA GLY A 146 -1.01 13.49 -14.98
C GLY A 146 -1.24 13.81 -13.50
N SER A 147 -2.50 13.71 -13.10
CA SER A 147 -2.89 13.86 -11.69
C SER A 147 -2.24 12.77 -10.86
N ARG A 148 -1.89 13.04 -9.60
CA ARG A 148 -1.51 11.96 -8.68
C ARG A 148 -2.77 11.22 -8.28
N ILE A 149 -2.83 9.92 -8.59
CA ILE A 149 -4.00 9.09 -8.34
C ILE A 149 -3.59 7.96 -7.41
N TYR A 150 -4.34 7.77 -6.33
CA TYR A 150 -4.09 6.70 -5.38
C TYR A 150 -5.35 5.88 -5.15
N LEU A 151 -5.15 4.55 -5.06
CA LEU A 151 -6.18 3.62 -4.65
C LEU A 151 -6.19 3.51 -3.12
N TRP A 152 -7.39 3.45 -2.56
CA TRP A 152 -7.65 3.25 -1.15
C TRP A 152 -8.48 2.00 -0.95
N VAL A 153 -8.18 1.26 0.10
CA VAL A 153 -8.95 0.10 0.52
C VAL A 153 -9.53 0.36 1.91
N ARG A 154 -10.75 -0.10 2.14
CA ARG A 154 -11.31 -0.21 3.48
C ARG A 154 -11.54 -1.67 3.77
N ARG A 155 -11.11 -2.13 4.94
CA ARG A 155 -11.16 -3.53 5.34
C ARG A 155 -12.12 -3.76 6.49
N GLU A 156 -12.49 -5.01 6.68
CA GLU A 156 -13.22 -5.45 7.87
C GLU A 156 -12.33 -5.37 9.13
N GLN A 157 -12.59 -4.34 9.94
CA GLN A 157 -11.96 -4.06 11.22
C GLN A 157 -12.57 -4.89 12.35
N PRO A 158 -11.89 -5.06 13.52
CA PRO A 158 -10.60 -4.46 13.90
C PRO A 158 -9.38 -5.26 13.42
N PHE A 159 -8.24 -4.59 13.22
CA PHE A 159 -6.89 -5.16 13.16
C PHE A 159 -5.87 -4.06 13.45
N TYR A 160 -4.60 -4.44 13.58
CA TYR A 160 -3.47 -3.52 13.69
C TYR A 160 -2.24 -4.07 12.98
N ILE A 161 -1.27 -3.20 12.70
CA ILE A 161 0.07 -3.61 12.29
C ILE A 161 0.72 -4.36 13.46
N SER A 162 0.92 -5.64 13.22
CA SER A 162 1.54 -6.60 14.13
C SER A 162 2.98 -6.90 13.76
N ASP A 163 3.48 -6.43 12.62
CA ASP A 163 4.88 -6.60 12.26
C ASP A 163 5.30 -5.65 11.15
N ILE A 164 6.59 -5.35 11.07
CA ILE A 164 7.15 -4.50 10.04
C ILE A 164 8.59 -4.90 9.73
N THR A 165 8.94 -4.88 8.45
CA THR A 165 10.29 -5.19 7.94
C THR A 165 10.56 -4.41 6.67
N ALA A 166 11.75 -4.56 6.10
CA ALA A 166 12.10 -3.98 4.80
C ALA A 166 13.02 -4.92 4.01
N THR A 167 13.08 -4.72 2.70
CA THR A 167 14.02 -5.40 1.79
C THR A 167 14.79 -4.36 1.00
N ILE A 168 15.96 -4.72 0.46
CA ILE A 168 16.79 -3.85 -0.41
C ILE A 168 16.70 -4.23 -1.90
N ASN A 169 15.95 -5.28 -2.19
CA ASN A 169 15.74 -5.85 -3.51
C ASN A 169 14.41 -6.64 -3.49
N TYR A 170 14.17 -7.40 -4.55
CA TYR A 170 12.97 -8.24 -4.70
C TYR A 170 13.15 -9.66 -4.15
N GLU A 171 14.32 -9.97 -3.59
CA GLU A 171 14.62 -11.31 -3.06
C GLU A 171 13.81 -11.54 -1.78
N GLY A 172 13.12 -12.67 -1.70
CA GLY A 172 12.28 -13.02 -0.56
C GLY A 172 10.89 -12.37 -0.55
N ASP A 173 10.57 -11.47 -1.49
CA ASP A 173 9.23 -10.85 -1.63
C ASP A 173 8.12 -11.92 -1.62
N ALA A 174 8.30 -12.99 -2.41
CA ALA A 174 7.35 -14.10 -2.48
C ALA A 174 7.10 -14.76 -1.13
N GLN A 175 8.14 -14.90 -0.30
CA GLN A 175 8.03 -15.50 1.03
C GLN A 175 7.29 -14.55 1.98
N LEU A 176 7.62 -13.26 1.99
CA LEU A 176 6.93 -12.26 2.79
C LEU A 176 5.43 -12.19 2.45
N PHE A 177 5.08 -12.22 1.16
CA PHE A 177 3.68 -12.27 0.74
C PHE A 177 2.94 -13.53 1.24
N LYS A 178 3.58 -14.71 1.17
CA LYS A 178 3.02 -15.98 1.69
C LYS A 178 2.85 -15.95 3.21
N GLU A 179 3.72 -15.24 3.92
CA GLU A 179 3.65 -15.04 5.38
C GLU A 179 2.64 -13.96 5.80
N GLY A 180 1.92 -13.37 4.85
CA GLY A 180 0.84 -12.45 5.09
C GLY A 180 1.25 -10.97 5.14
N TYR A 181 2.48 -10.63 4.78
CA TYR A 181 2.89 -9.23 4.67
C TYR A 181 2.26 -8.54 3.47
N VAL A 182 2.07 -7.24 3.61
CA VAL A 182 1.65 -6.28 2.60
C VAL A 182 2.84 -5.39 2.32
N ARG A 183 3.27 -5.29 1.05
CA ARG A 183 4.30 -4.33 0.65
C ARG A 183 3.67 -2.96 0.54
N ILE A 184 4.39 -1.94 1.00
CA ILE A 184 4.11 -0.56 0.66
C ILE A 184 4.67 -0.34 -0.76
N ASP A 185 3.80 -0.40 -1.78
CA ASP A 185 4.16 -0.49 -3.21
C ASP A 185 4.75 0.81 -3.82
N ASP A 186 5.66 1.48 -3.13
CA ASP A 186 6.60 2.45 -3.72
C ASP A 186 7.99 2.25 -3.09
N ASN A 187 9.03 2.56 -3.85
CA ASN A 187 10.43 2.41 -3.42
C ASN A 187 10.84 3.62 -2.57
N THR A 188 11.43 3.42 -1.39
CA THR A 188 11.92 4.52 -0.53
C THR A 188 13.04 5.33 -1.20
N ASN A 189 13.76 4.73 -2.14
CA ASN A 189 14.84 5.35 -2.92
C ASN A 189 14.38 5.93 -4.26
N ARG A 190 13.08 6.24 -4.41
CA ARG A 190 12.51 6.76 -5.66
C ARG A 190 13.30 7.94 -6.22
N GLY A 191 13.66 7.86 -7.50
CA GLY A 191 14.38 8.92 -8.20
C GLY A 191 15.90 8.87 -8.04
N THR A 192 16.43 7.86 -7.36
CA THR A 192 17.88 7.64 -7.23
C THR A 192 18.31 6.41 -8.04
N SER A 193 19.63 6.18 -8.13
CA SER A 193 20.24 4.94 -8.64
C SER A 193 20.54 3.92 -7.54
N GLY A 194 20.04 4.14 -6.31
CA GLY A 194 20.24 3.24 -5.18
C GLY A 194 19.43 1.95 -5.29
N ALA A 195 19.46 1.17 -4.21
CA ALA A 195 18.76 -0.09 -4.11
C ALA A 195 17.23 0.10 -4.20
N ASN A 196 16.50 -0.94 -4.61
CA ASN A 196 15.04 -0.92 -4.61
C ASN A 196 14.54 -1.36 -3.24
N VAL A 197 14.42 -0.39 -2.33
CA VAL A 197 14.08 -0.65 -0.94
C VAL A 197 12.57 -0.54 -0.76
N PHE A 198 11.97 -1.60 -0.21
CA PHE A 198 10.54 -1.63 0.09
C PHE A 198 10.30 -1.94 1.57
N ILE A 199 9.28 -1.29 2.12
CA ILE A 199 8.79 -1.56 3.47
C ILE A 199 7.61 -2.54 3.37
N PHE A 200 7.56 -3.50 4.29
CA PHE A 200 6.49 -4.48 4.40
C PHE A 200 5.91 -4.43 5.80
N TYR A 201 4.59 -4.53 5.93
CA TYR A 201 3.93 -4.66 7.22
C TYR A 201 2.97 -5.86 7.22
N ARG A 202 2.67 -6.42 8.39
CA ARG A 202 1.70 -7.51 8.55
C ARG A 202 0.64 -7.12 9.56
N GLN A 203 -0.63 -7.22 9.17
CA GLN A 203 -1.76 -6.92 10.04
C GLN A 203 -2.21 -8.15 10.82
N SER A 204 -2.70 -7.99 12.06
CA SER A 204 -3.28 -9.07 12.86
C SER A 204 -4.36 -8.56 13.83
N ARG A 205 -5.15 -9.50 14.36
CA ARG A 205 -6.07 -9.31 15.51
C ARG A 205 -5.48 -9.86 16.82
N GLU A 206 -4.34 -10.53 16.74
CA GLU A 206 -3.73 -11.28 17.84
C GLU A 206 -2.31 -10.79 18.16
N GLY A 207 -1.86 -11.02 19.39
CA GLY A 207 -0.52 -10.64 19.85
C GLY A 207 -0.38 -9.19 20.31
N THR A 208 0.85 -8.71 20.40
CA THR A 208 1.14 -7.34 20.85
C THR A 208 1.25 -6.40 19.65
N PRO A 209 0.44 -5.34 19.57
CA PRO A 209 0.48 -4.42 18.44
C PRO A 209 1.77 -3.60 18.43
N ILE A 210 2.13 -3.11 17.25
CA ILE A 210 3.08 -2.00 17.13
C ILE A 210 2.33 -0.71 17.49
N ILE A 211 2.82 0.01 18.49
CA ILE A 211 2.21 1.26 18.97
C ILE A 211 3.01 2.51 18.59
N ASP A 212 4.25 2.35 18.15
CA ASP A 212 5.07 3.47 17.69
C ASP A 212 6.06 3.03 16.61
N LEU A 213 6.32 3.95 15.67
CA LEU A 213 7.27 3.80 14.58
C LEU A 213 8.14 5.06 14.48
N LYS A 214 9.44 4.88 14.32
CA LYS A 214 10.44 5.95 14.16
C LYS A 214 11.36 5.67 12.98
N ILE A 215 11.86 6.73 12.35
CA ILE A 215 13.00 6.67 11.43
C ILE A 215 14.24 7.14 12.17
N ALA A 216 15.27 6.31 12.21
CA ALA A 216 16.52 6.58 12.90
C ALA A 216 17.66 6.78 11.90
N VAL A 217 18.49 7.79 12.12
CA VAL A 217 19.79 7.89 11.44
C VAL A 217 20.76 6.91 12.10
N SER A 218 21.68 6.31 11.34
CA SER A 218 22.57 5.23 11.82
C SER A 218 23.23 5.48 13.18
N ASN A 219 23.73 6.69 13.42
CA ASN A 219 24.36 7.10 14.68
C ASN A 219 23.41 7.16 15.90
N ARG A 220 22.11 6.96 15.71
CA ARG A 220 21.07 6.95 16.75
C ARG A 220 20.27 5.65 16.81
N ALA A 221 20.56 4.68 15.94
CA ALA A 221 19.83 3.42 15.91
C ALA A 221 20.07 2.59 17.19
N GLU A 222 21.28 2.65 17.75
CA GLU A 222 21.63 1.98 19.01
C GLU A 222 20.90 2.62 20.21
N ASP A 223 20.75 3.94 20.23
CA ASP A 223 20.02 4.66 21.28
C ASP A 223 18.56 4.17 21.37
N LEU A 224 17.91 3.94 20.23
CA LEU A 224 16.52 3.45 20.21
C LEU A 224 16.40 2.03 20.75
N THR A 225 17.41 1.18 20.55
CA THR A 225 17.43 -0.16 21.14
C THR A 225 17.40 -0.04 22.68
N ASN A 226 18.13 0.93 23.24
CA ASN A 226 18.11 1.23 24.67
C ASN A 226 16.75 1.78 25.16
N GLU A 227 15.96 2.39 24.27
CA GLU A 227 14.58 2.85 24.54
C GLU A 227 13.50 1.77 24.34
N SER A 228 13.90 0.49 24.24
CA SER A 228 13.02 -0.67 23.99
C SER A 228 12.36 -0.65 22.60
N TYR A 229 12.99 -0.05 21.60
CA TYR A 229 12.60 -0.25 20.20
C TYR A 229 13.32 -1.45 19.60
N GLU A 230 12.63 -2.14 18.71
CA GLU A 230 13.21 -3.11 17.79
C GLU A 230 13.57 -2.38 16.50
N VAL A 231 14.81 -2.56 16.04
CA VAL A 231 15.32 -1.90 14.82
C VAL A 231 15.35 -2.89 13.66
N VAL A 232 14.70 -2.53 12.55
CA VAL A 232 14.82 -3.26 11.28
C VAL A 232 16.21 -2.98 10.71
N LYS A 233 17.04 -4.02 10.60
CA LYS A 233 18.45 -3.92 10.15
C LYS A 233 18.58 -3.81 8.63
N VAL A 234 17.81 -2.92 8.04
CA VAL A 234 17.84 -2.58 6.61
C VAL A 234 17.99 -1.07 6.47
N ASP A 235 18.99 -0.65 5.71
CA ASP A 235 19.17 0.76 5.37
C ASP A 235 18.11 1.17 4.35
N LEU A 236 17.18 2.01 4.77
CA LEU A 236 16.10 2.51 3.93
C LEU A 236 16.60 3.44 2.82
N ASN A 237 17.88 3.82 2.86
CA ASN A 237 18.54 4.67 1.89
C ASN A 237 19.70 3.94 1.18
N GLN A 238 19.66 2.60 1.17
CA GLN A 238 20.76 1.76 0.71
C GLN A 238 21.24 2.15 -0.71
N GLY A 239 22.53 2.44 -0.83
CA GLY A 239 23.19 2.67 -2.13
C GLY A 239 22.90 4.03 -2.78
N THR A 240 22.23 4.96 -2.11
CA THR A 240 21.96 6.30 -2.67
C THR A 240 23.09 7.31 -2.42
N GLY A 241 24.01 7.00 -1.51
CA GLY A 241 25.03 7.93 -1.02
C GLY A 241 24.52 8.93 0.02
N GLY A 242 23.23 8.87 0.39
CA GLY A 242 22.67 9.69 1.46
C GLY A 242 22.86 9.11 2.85
N GLU A 243 22.17 9.71 3.83
CA GLU A 243 22.22 9.27 5.22
C GLU A 243 21.65 7.86 5.37
N ARG A 244 22.30 7.03 6.20
CA ARG A 244 21.82 5.68 6.50
C ARG A 244 20.63 5.75 7.45
N LEU A 245 19.47 5.26 7.02
CA LEU A 245 18.21 5.38 7.76
C LEU A 245 17.66 4.00 8.11
N TYR A 246 17.14 3.83 9.32
CA TYR A 246 16.57 2.58 9.79
C TYR A 246 15.16 2.80 10.33
N LEU A 247 14.30 1.82 10.09
CA LEU A 247 13.00 1.76 10.73
C LEU A 247 13.15 1.17 12.13
N ALA A 248 12.55 1.80 13.13
CA ALA A 248 12.47 1.29 14.48
C ALA A 248 11.01 1.25 14.93
N PHE A 249 10.61 0.19 15.64
CA PHE A 249 9.24 0.03 16.12
C PHE A 249 9.18 -0.39 17.58
N LYS A 250 8.08 -0.05 18.25
CA LYS A 250 7.83 -0.43 19.64
C LYS A 250 6.53 -1.21 19.77
N ARG A 251 6.60 -2.35 20.45
CA ARG A 251 5.44 -3.20 20.78
C ARG A 251 5.04 -3.00 22.22
N ALA A 252 3.76 -2.70 22.44
CA ALA A 252 3.16 -2.69 23.77
C ALA A 252 1.63 -2.78 23.64
N PRO A 253 0.90 -3.18 24.70
CA PRO A 253 -0.54 -2.93 24.75
C PRO A 253 -0.84 -1.43 24.64
N GLY A 254 -1.85 -1.04 23.86
CA GLY A 254 -2.26 0.36 23.76
C GLY A 254 -2.80 0.76 22.40
N ASN A 255 -2.68 2.05 22.08
CA ASN A 255 -3.17 2.64 20.84
C ASN A 255 -2.32 2.18 19.65
N ALA A 256 -2.80 1.13 18.98
CA ALA A 256 -2.10 0.40 17.94
C ALA A 256 -2.08 1.16 16.61
N ILE A 257 -0.98 1.06 15.87
CA ILE A 257 -0.93 1.56 14.48
C ILE A 257 -1.75 0.62 13.59
N LYS A 258 -2.71 1.15 12.83
CA LYS A 258 -3.59 0.40 11.92
C LYS A 258 -3.05 0.29 10.51
N THR A 259 -2.37 1.33 10.03
CA THR A 259 -1.85 1.38 8.65
C THR A 259 -0.60 2.25 8.53
N ALA A 260 0.19 1.99 7.49
CA ALA A 260 1.39 2.72 7.13
C ALA A 260 1.48 2.88 5.60
N THR A 261 1.93 4.05 5.12
CA THR A 261 2.06 4.34 3.68
C THR A 261 3.14 5.39 3.40
N LEU A 262 3.63 5.45 2.15
CA LEU A 262 4.63 6.42 1.71
C LEU A 262 4.02 7.61 0.99
N VAL A 263 4.26 8.82 1.48
CA VAL A 263 3.71 10.08 0.97
C VAL A 263 4.78 10.90 0.25
N ILE A 264 4.42 11.50 -0.90
CA ILE A 264 5.36 12.18 -1.80
C ILE A 264 5.30 13.71 -1.65
N GLY A 265 6.40 14.27 -1.12
CA GLY A 265 6.68 15.71 -1.11
C GLY A 265 6.16 16.48 0.10
N LYS A 266 6.82 17.60 0.37
CA LYS A 266 6.61 18.46 1.56
C LYS A 266 5.20 19.05 1.71
N MET A 267 4.49 19.27 0.59
CA MET A 267 3.11 19.75 0.65
C MET A 267 2.17 18.71 1.28
N TYR A 268 2.39 17.43 1.00
CA TYR A 268 1.54 16.36 1.55
C TYR A 268 1.84 16.12 3.02
N GLU A 269 3.11 16.23 3.44
CA GLU A 269 3.52 16.23 4.85
C GLU A 269 2.66 17.20 5.67
N MET A 270 2.58 18.47 5.27
CA MET A 270 1.82 19.48 6.01
C MET A 270 0.32 19.16 6.08
N SER A 271 -0.27 18.69 4.98
CA SER A 271 -1.69 18.33 4.95
C SER A 271 -2.00 17.14 5.86
N TYR A 272 -1.09 16.15 5.91
CA TYR A 272 -1.25 14.97 6.75
C TYR A 272 -1.07 15.30 8.24
N GLU A 273 -0.07 16.10 8.60
CA GLU A 273 0.14 16.56 9.98
C GLU A 273 -1.05 17.36 10.49
N ARG A 274 -1.62 18.25 9.65
CA ARG A 274 -2.84 19.02 10.00
C ARG A 274 -4.06 18.14 10.26
N ALA A 275 -4.12 16.96 9.67
CA ALA A 275 -5.19 15.99 9.88
C ALA A 275 -4.93 15.01 11.04
N GLY A 276 -3.84 15.21 11.80
CA GLY A 276 -3.47 14.36 12.93
C GLY A 276 -2.82 13.03 12.53
N ILE A 277 -2.38 12.89 11.27
CA ILE A 277 -1.67 11.70 10.80
C ILE A 277 -0.20 11.82 11.22
N GLN A 278 0.36 10.75 11.78
CA GLN A 278 1.75 10.75 12.23
C GLN A 278 2.68 10.63 11.02
N VAL A 279 3.35 11.73 10.67
CA VAL A 279 4.41 11.78 9.65
C VAL A 279 5.75 11.57 10.33
N LEU A 280 6.45 10.49 9.98
CA LEU A 280 7.73 10.15 10.61
C LEU A 280 8.85 11.02 10.04
N LYS A 281 9.76 11.45 10.92
CA LYS A 281 10.96 12.23 10.57
C LYS A 281 12.22 11.41 10.89
N PRO A 282 13.33 11.62 10.14
CA PRO A 282 13.46 12.49 8.96
C PRO A 282 12.75 11.93 7.71
N GLN A 283 12.75 12.70 6.62
CA GLN A 283 12.36 12.18 5.29
C GLN A 283 13.27 11.00 4.90
N LEU A 284 12.77 10.08 4.07
CA LEU A 284 13.49 8.85 3.69
C LEU A 284 14.65 9.08 2.72
N ASN A 285 14.69 10.24 2.06
CA ASN A 285 15.73 10.62 1.09
C ASN A 285 16.69 11.64 1.69
N LEU A 286 16.93 11.58 3.01
CA LEU A 286 17.84 12.50 3.68
C LEU A 286 19.26 12.32 3.13
N GLY A 287 19.90 13.43 2.75
CA GLY A 287 21.28 13.43 2.24
C GLY A 287 21.43 12.99 0.79
N ASN A 288 20.35 12.85 0.00
CA ASN A 288 20.44 12.63 -1.45
C ASN A 288 19.34 13.37 -2.23
N ASP A 289 19.48 13.38 -3.55
CA ASP A 289 18.59 14.08 -4.49
C ASP A 289 17.38 13.23 -4.94
N GLY A 290 17.04 12.20 -4.18
CA GLY A 290 15.83 11.40 -4.40
C GLY A 290 14.56 12.22 -4.25
N VAL A 291 13.45 11.68 -4.75
CA VAL A 291 12.13 12.26 -4.54
C VAL A 291 11.83 12.28 -3.05
N THR A 292 11.55 13.44 -2.46
CA THR A 292 11.19 13.55 -1.03
C THR A 292 10.01 12.64 -0.67
N LEU A 293 10.29 11.62 0.15
CA LEU A 293 9.31 10.69 0.68
C LEU A 293 9.25 10.73 2.20
N PHE A 294 8.03 10.59 2.73
CA PHE A 294 7.78 10.41 4.16
C PHE A 294 7.03 9.09 4.39
N LEU A 295 7.38 8.39 5.47
CA LEU A 295 6.56 7.31 5.99
C LEU A 295 5.50 7.91 6.92
N CYS A 296 4.23 7.59 6.68
CA CYS A 296 3.11 8.07 7.48
C CYS A 296 2.40 6.88 8.13
N THR A 297 1.88 7.07 9.33
CA THR A 297 1.16 6.05 10.09
C THR A 297 -0.11 6.62 10.71
N TYR A 298 -1.10 5.75 10.90
CA TYR A 298 -2.38 6.10 11.51
C TYR A 298 -2.79 5.05 12.56
N LYS A 299 -3.37 5.49 13.67
CA LYS A 299 -3.73 4.69 14.85
C LYS A 299 -5.22 4.46 15.01
#